data_AF-A0A6V7QFI8-F1
#
_entry.id   AF-A0A6V7QFI8-F1
#
_cell.length_a   1.000
_cell.length_b   1.000
_cell.length_c   1.000
_cell.angle_alpha   90.00
_cell.angle_beta   90.00
_cell.angle_gamma   90.00
#
_symmetry.space_group_name_H-M   'P 1'
#
loop_
_entity.id
_entity.type
_entity.pdbx_description
1 polymer ?
#
loop_
_entity_poly.entity_id
_entity_poly.type
_entity_poly.pdbx_seq_one_letter_code
_entity_poly.pdbx_strand_id
1 'polypeptide(L)'
;MASTVDAAGEPIPTSSVLMAASKHIAVKCRSENVDFINCKKKDPNPEKCLDKGRQVTRCVLNLLKELHQKCPKEMDAYAGCMYYYTNEFDLCRKEQQAFESACPVSE
;
A
#
# COMPACT_ATOMS: atom_id res chain seq x y z
N MET A 1 -8.10 17.75 1.75
CA MET A 1 -7.15 16.66 1.53
C MET A 1 -7.91 15.35 1.74
N ALA A 2 -7.71 14.36 0.88
CA ALA A 2 -8.32 13.05 1.05
C ALA A 2 -7.56 12.30 2.15
N SER A 3 -8.25 11.93 3.23
CA SER A 3 -7.73 11.06 4.28
C SER A 3 -7.44 9.66 3.70
N THR A 4 -6.37 9.01 4.14
CA THR A 4 -6.06 7.63 3.75
C THR A 4 -6.85 6.56 4.52
N VAL A 5 -7.62 6.99 5.52
CA VAL A 5 -8.55 6.15 6.30
C VAL A 5 -9.98 6.67 6.23
N ASP A 6 -10.93 5.78 6.50
CA ASP A 6 -12.35 6.12 6.66
C ASP A 6 -12.66 6.75 8.03
N ALA A 7 -13.94 7.04 8.28
CA ALA A 7 -14.38 7.64 9.54
C ALA A 7 -14.16 6.73 10.77
N ALA A 8 -13.99 5.43 10.57
CA ALA A 8 -13.69 4.46 11.63
C ALA A 8 -12.17 4.24 11.81
N GLY A 9 -11.34 4.88 10.99
CA GLY A 9 -9.88 4.70 11.01
C GLY A 9 -9.42 3.44 10.28
N GLU A 10 -10.28 2.81 9.47
CA GLU A 10 -9.89 1.68 8.63
C GLU A 10 -9.27 2.18 7.32
N PRO A 11 -8.19 1.55 6.82
CA PRO A 11 -7.49 2.01 5.63
C PRO A 11 -8.35 1.87 4.38
N ILE A 12 -8.36 2.91 3.54
CA ILE A 12 -9.04 2.91 2.25
C ILE A 12 -8.00 2.62 1.15
N PRO A 13 -7.98 1.44 0.53
CA PRO A 13 -6.97 1.07 -0.47
C PRO A 13 -7.29 1.66 -1.85
N THR A 14 -7.36 2.99 -1.96
CA THR A 14 -7.44 3.66 -3.27
C THR A 14 -6.14 3.45 -4.05
N SER A 15 -6.17 3.67 -5.36
CA SER A 15 -4.96 3.55 -6.20
C SER A 15 -3.81 4.44 -5.73
N SER A 16 -4.10 5.67 -5.29
CA SER A 16 -3.08 6.60 -4.78
C SER A 16 -2.46 6.15 -3.46
N VAL A 17 -3.27 5.60 -2.55
CA VAL A 17 -2.79 5.03 -1.28
C VAL A 17 -1.91 3.80 -1.52
N LEU A 18 -2.35 2.88 -2.38
CA LEU A 18 -1.58 1.70 -2.73
C LEU A 18 -0.26 2.06 -3.43
N MET A 19 -0.27 3.08 -4.29
CA MET A 19 0.95 3.52 -4.97
C MET A 19 1.94 4.19 -4.01
N ALA A 20 1.45 5.06 -3.12
CA ALA A 20 2.26 5.69 -2.08
C ALA A 20 2.93 4.65 -1.17
N ALA A 21 2.20 3.60 -0.79
CA ALA A 21 2.70 2.51 0.06
C ALA A 21 3.43 1.38 -0.69
N SER A 22 3.56 1.46 -2.01
CA SER A 22 4.06 0.34 -2.86
C SER A 22 5.42 -0.20 -2.43
N LYS A 23 6.37 0.67 -2.04
CA LYS A 23 7.68 0.25 -1.53
C LYS A 23 7.58 -0.55 -0.22
N HIS A 24 6.71 -0.13 0.70
CA HIS A 24 6.47 -0.87 1.94
C HIS A 24 5.80 -2.21 1.68
N ILE A 25 4.80 -2.24 0.78
CA ILE A 25 4.10 -3.47 0.38
C ILE A 25 5.08 -4.48 -0.23
N ALA A 26 5.99 -4.02 -1.08
CA ALA A 26 6.99 -4.86 -1.74
C ALA A 26 7.92 -5.58 -0.76
N VAL A 27 8.20 -4.97 0.41
CA VAL A 27 9.05 -5.56 1.45
C VAL A 27 8.22 -6.38 2.44
N LYS A 28 7.21 -5.76 3.08
CA LYS A 28 6.47 -6.37 4.19
C LYS A 28 5.51 -7.49 3.78
N CYS A 29 4.96 -7.44 2.57
CA CYS A 29 4.01 -8.45 2.06
C CYS A 29 4.61 -9.28 0.93
N ARG A 30 5.96 -9.37 0.85
CA ARG A 30 6.66 -10.04 -0.25
C ARG A 30 6.28 -11.50 -0.38
N SER A 31 6.26 -12.25 0.72
CA SER A 31 5.94 -13.68 0.75
C SER A 31 4.56 -13.98 0.19
N GLU A 32 3.54 -13.28 0.69
CA GLU A 32 2.15 -13.44 0.32
C GLU A 32 1.95 -13.09 -1.16
N ASN A 33 2.58 -12.00 -1.63
CA ASN A 33 2.51 -11.57 -3.01
C ASN A 33 3.14 -12.60 -3.97
N VAL A 34 4.31 -13.13 -3.63
CA VAL A 34 5.00 -14.14 -4.43
C VAL A 34 4.18 -15.44 -4.50
N ASP A 35 3.63 -15.89 -3.37
CA ASP A 35 2.79 -17.08 -3.33
C ASP A 35 1.52 -16.94 -4.16
N PHE A 36 0.87 -15.77 -4.11
CA PHE A 36 -0.30 -15.48 -4.92
C PHE A 36 0.03 -15.49 -6.43
N ILE A 37 1.12 -14.83 -6.84
CA ILE A 37 1.58 -14.82 -8.23
C ILE A 37 1.94 -16.24 -8.70
N ASN A 38 2.64 -17.02 -7.87
CA ASN A 38 3.00 -18.40 -8.19
C ASN A 38 1.76 -19.30 -8.32
N CYS A 39 0.74 -19.09 -7.49
CA CYS A 39 -0.54 -19.78 -7.64
C CYS A 39 -1.19 -19.45 -9.00
N LYS A 40 -1.30 -18.16 -9.35
CA LYS A 40 -1.92 -17.72 -10.62
C LYS A 40 -1.13 -18.15 -11.87
N LYS A 41 0.19 -18.33 -11.75
CA LYS A 41 1.03 -18.89 -12.83
C LYS A 41 0.76 -20.38 -13.08
N LYS A 42 0.37 -21.13 -12.05
CA LYS A 42 0.06 -22.57 -12.18
C LYS A 42 -1.32 -22.81 -12.76
N ASP A 43 -2.31 -22.02 -12.35
CA ASP A 43 -3.69 -22.14 -12.80
C ASP A 43 -4.36 -20.74 -12.87
N PRO A 44 -4.87 -20.32 -14.04
CA PRO A 44 -5.52 -19.02 -14.18
C PRO A 44 -6.88 -18.94 -13.46
N ASN A 45 -7.49 -20.07 -13.09
CA ASN A 45 -8.81 -20.11 -12.45
C ASN A 45 -8.83 -19.22 -11.19
N PRO A 46 -9.71 -18.20 -11.14
CA PRO A 46 -9.77 -17.26 -10.03
C PRO A 46 -10.06 -17.91 -8.67
N GLU A 47 -10.79 -19.03 -8.63
CA GLU A 47 -11.19 -19.68 -7.38
C GLU A 47 -10.02 -20.37 -6.67
N LYS A 48 -9.05 -20.90 -7.43
CA LYS A 48 -7.96 -21.72 -6.92
C LYS A 48 -6.98 -20.97 -6.01
N CYS A 49 -6.93 -19.65 -6.13
CA CYS A 49 -5.98 -18.80 -5.41
C CYS A 49 -6.68 -17.80 -4.46
N LEU A 50 -7.97 -17.98 -4.16
CA LEU A 50 -8.73 -17.07 -3.28
C LEU A 50 -8.15 -17.02 -1.86
N ASP A 51 -7.66 -18.14 -1.34
CA ASP A 51 -7.01 -18.22 -0.04
C ASP A 51 -5.74 -17.34 0.02
N LYS A 52 -4.89 -17.44 -1.02
CA LYS A 52 -3.68 -16.62 -1.16
C LYS A 52 -4.00 -15.16 -1.41
N GLY A 53 -5.04 -14.87 -2.20
CA GLY A 53 -5.53 -13.50 -2.39
C GLY A 53 -5.98 -12.86 -1.08
N ARG A 54 -6.71 -13.60 -0.22
CA ARG A 54 -7.10 -13.12 1.12
C ARG A 54 -5.89 -12.85 2.02
N GLN A 55 -4.83 -13.65 1.92
CA GLN A 55 -3.59 -13.44 2.67
C GLN A 55 -2.89 -12.14 2.25
N VAL A 56 -2.75 -11.91 0.94
CA VAL A 56 -2.24 -10.65 0.38
C VAL A 56 -3.05 -9.46 0.87
N THR A 57 -4.37 -9.48 0.69
CA THR A 57 -5.23 -8.37 1.10
C THR A 57 -5.14 -8.10 2.60
N ARG A 58 -5.10 -9.14 3.43
CA ARG A 58 -4.94 -8.99 4.88
C ARG A 58 -3.60 -8.34 5.24
N CYS A 59 -2.51 -8.80 4.65
CA CYS A 59 -1.18 -8.22 4.90
C CYS A 59 -1.16 -6.73 4.53
N VAL A 60 -1.66 -6.39 3.33
CA VAL A 60 -1.65 -5.01 2.82
C VAL A 60 -2.54 -4.10 3.67
N LEU A 61 -3.76 -4.52 4.03
CA LEU A 61 -4.63 -3.70 4.88
C LEU A 61 -4.03 -3.46 6.27
N ASN A 62 -3.42 -4.49 6.89
CA ASN A 62 -2.73 -4.32 8.17
C ASN A 62 -1.57 -3.33 8.06
N LEU A 63 -0.79 -3.42 6.98
CA LEU A 63 0.32 -2.50 6.72
C LEU A 63 -0.16 -1.06 6.52
N LEU A 64 -1.23 -0.85 5.73
CA LEU A 64 -1.78 0.49 5.51
C LEU A 64 -2.27 1.12 6.84
N LYS A 65 -2.92 0.31 7.68
CA LYS A 65 -3.35 0.73 9.01
C LYS A 65 -2.16 1.11 9.89
N GLU A 66 -1.10 0.30 9.89
CA GLU A 66 0.12 0.58 10.65
C GLU A 66 0.84 1.86 10.18
N LEU A 67 0.97 2.05 8.87
CA LEU A 67 1.59 3.25 8.28
C LEU A 67 0.81 4.51 8.66
N HIS A 68 -0.53 4.48 8.54
CA HIS A 68 -1.35 5.61 8.93
C HIS A 68 -1.27 5.90 10.44
N GLN A 69 -1.11 4.89 11.29
CA GLN A 69 -0.95 5.10 12.74
C GLN A 69 0.43 5.69 13.10
N LYS A 70 1.50 5.33 12.38
CA LYS A 70 2.87 5.77 12.67
C LYS A 70 3.20 7.14 12.06
N CYS A 71 2.81 7.37 10.81
CA CYS A 71 3.12 8.58 10.05
C CYS A 71 1.89 9.09 9.29
N PRO A 72 0.79 9.43 9.99
CA PRO A 72 -0.48 9.82 9.36
C PRO A 72 -0.33 11.01 8.43
N LYS A 73 0.37 12.05 8.89
CA LYS A 73 0.49 13.32 8.17
C LYS A 73 1.27 13.17 6.87
N GLU A 74 2.39 12.47 6.93
CA GLU A 74 3.27 12.25 5.77
C GLU A 74 2.63 11.28 4.78
N MET A 75 1.95 10.24 5.26
CA MET A 75 1.20 9.32 4.41
C MET A 75 0.06 10.02 3.68
N ASP A 76 -0.76 10.82 4.39
CA ASP A 76 -1.86 11.58 3.79
C ASP A 76 -1.35 12.62 2.77
N ALA A 77 -0.25 13.30 3.08
CA ALA A 77 0.37 14.26 2.15
C ALA A 77 0.85 13.57 0.87
N TYR A 78 1.54 12.43 1.01
CA TYR A 78 2.08 11.71 -0.14
C TYR A 78 0.98 11.05 -0.98
N ALA A 79 0.01 10.39 -0.35
CA ALA A 79 -1.15 9.84 -1.05
C ALA A 79 -2.02 10.94 -1.69
N GLY A 80 -2.10 12.11 -1.07
CA GLY A 80 -2.75 13.29 -1.64
C GLY A 80 -2.05 13.81 -2.88
N CYS A 81 -0.72 13.88 -2.88
CA CYS A 81 0.07 14.22 -4.07
C CYS A 81 -0.12 13.18 -5.19
N MET A 82 -0.06 11.89 -4.84
CA MET A 82 -0.32 10.80 -5.78
C MET A 82 -1.72 10.88 -6.39
N TYR A 83 -2.72 11.25 -5.61
CA TYR A 83 -4.07 11.47 -6.12
C TYR A 83 -4.12 12.64 -7.12
N TYR A 84 -3.48 13.77 -6.79
CA TYR A 84 -3.50 14.96 -7.64
C TYR A 84 -2.76 14.76 -8.96
N TYR A 85 -1.62 14.08 -8.95
CA TYR A 85 -0.79 13.83 -10.12
C TYR A 85 -0.99 12.43 -10.73
N THR A 86 -2.11 11.76 -10.46
CA THR A 86 -2.48 10.46 -11.06
C THR A 86 -1.35 9.42 -10.96
N ASN A 87 -0.74 9.30 -9.78
CA ASN A 87 0.35 8.37 -9.46
C ASN A 87 1.71 8.65 -10.12
N GLU A 88 1.97 9.88 -10.59
CA GLU A 88 3.28 10.26 -11.13
C GLU A 88 4.31 10.56 -10.02
N PHE A 89 5.24 9.62 -9.81
CA PHE A 89 6.25 9.72 -8.75
C PHE A 89 7.16 10.94 -8.86
N ASP A 90 7.54 11.34 -10.07
CA ASP A 90 8.49 12.42 -10.29
C ASP A 90 7.95 13.78 -9.84
N LEU A 91 6.62 13.93 -9.78
CA LEU A 91 5.94 15.14 -9.32
C LEU A 91 5.75 15.18 -7.79
N CYS A 92 6.01 14.06 -7.09
CA CYS A 92 5.75 13.90 -5.65
C CYS A 92 7.00 13.53 -4.84
N ARG A 93 8.21 13.76 -5.37
CA ARG A 93 9.48 13.36 -4.71
C ARG A 93 9.69 14.02 -3.35
N LYS A 94 9.17 15.24 -3.15
CA LYS A 94 9.29 15.96 -1.87
C LYS A 94 8.48 15.26 -0.78
N GLU A 95 7.23 14.95 -1.06
CA GLU A 95 6.32 14.23 -0.16
C GLU A 95 6.81 12.80 0.07
N GLN A 96 7.34 12.16 -0.97
CA GLN A 96 7.98 10.85 -0.87
C GLN A 96 9.13 10.85 0.14
N GLN A 97 10.06 11.81 0.04
CA GLN A 97 11.20 11.91 0.95
C GLN A 97 10.75 12.14 2.40
N ALA A 98 9.73 12.98 2.60
CA ALA A 98 9.16 13.21 3.92
C ALA A 98 8.54 11.93 4.50
N PHE A 99 7.77 11.20 3.70
CA PHE A 99 7.16 9.94 4.08
C PHE A 99 8.20 8.86 4.39
N GLU A 100 9.20 8.66 3.54
CA GLU A 100 10.26 7.67 3.75
C GLU A 100 11.18 8.03 4.93
N SER A 101 11.30 9.30 5.28
CA SER A 101 12.04 9.74 6.48
C SER A 101 11.27 9.47 7.77
N ALA A 102 9.95 9.70 7.78
CA ALA A 102 9.10 9.46 8.94
C ALA A 102 8.79 7.96 9.14
N CYS A 103 8.65 7.24 8.03
CA CYS A 103 8.37 5.82 7.96
C CYS A 103 9.38 5.17 7.02
N PRO A 104 10.59 4.83 7.50
CA PRO A 104 11.58 4.14 6.68
C PRO A 104 11.10 2.73 6.32
N VAL A 105 11.47 2.28 5.12
CA VAL A 105 11.22 0.91 4.69
C VAL A 105 12.18 -0.01 5.45
N SER A 106 11.77 -0.50 6.61
CA SER A 106 12.50 -1.53 7.35
C SER A 106 12.31 -2.88 6.65
N GLU A 107 13.41 -3.59 6.39
CA GLU A 107 13.40 -5.02 6.03
C GLU A 107 12.75 -5.82 7.17
#